data_AF-A0A814RHF9-F1
#
_entry.id   AF-A0A814RHF9-F1
#
_cell.length_a   1.000
_cell.length_b   1.000
_cell.length_c   1.000
_cell.angle_alpha   90.00
_cell.angle_beta   90.00
_cell.angle_gamma   90.00
#
_symmetry.space_group_name_H-M   'P 1'
#
loop_
_entity.id
_entity.type
_entity.pdbx_description
1 polymer ?
#
loop_
_entity_poly.entity_id
_entity_poly.type
_entity_poly.pdbx_seq_one_letter_code
_entity_poly.pdbx_strand_id
1 'polypeptide(L)'
;MARRADPSKSSKEPVLADNSNSNVHLFFDIYTPRSHFICSHPTGRERQEASDDDINTTLALIPQFLRKKPEYDEGEAILSFHMGCWYQGHRNNWHCHLYVRFEPYCNEAGAKVDPKYVQEATDLREKTKTKYQKYQGDCIDNAGKLQNIKVDLLQLESTEFGLRFMVREPRIAICSKQHSTTPRALYNYLMQLYPRMITIHKDFNSLGCHLCLFVSTESVTSARSATLFNSGNVTDVDTVGYIQMGAEDYYRILPTELKPKWLNEFSNNKQYIVHT
;
A
#
# COMPACT_ATOMS: atom_id res chain seq x y z
N MET A 1 11.18 17.38 -6.26
CA MET A 1 10.15 18.39 -5.95
C MET A 1 9.05 18.30 -6.99
N ALA A 2 7.97 17.55 -6.72
CA ALA A 2 6.79 17.55 -7.57
C ALA A 2 6.02 18.87 -7.36
N ARG A 3 5.57 19.51 -8.44
CA ARG A 3 4.80 20.76 -8.36
C ARG A 3 3.44 20.46 -7.72
N ARG A 4 3.02 21.37 -6.83
CA ARG A 4 1.76 21.36 -6.08
C ARG A 4 0.55 21.26 -7.02
N ALA A 5 -0.35 20.30 -6.78
CA ALA A 5 -1.76 20.48 -7.11
C ALA A 5 -2.41 21.23 -5.94
N ASP A 6 -2.85 22.46 -6.21
CA ASP A 6 -3.67 23.26 -5.30
C ASP A 6 -5.10 22.72 -5.34
N PRO A 7 -5.62 22.10 -4.26
CA PRO A 7 -6.97 21.52 -4.25
C PRO A 7 -8.07 22.57 -4.43
N SER A 8 -7.77 23.86 -4.23
CA SER A 8 -8.71 24.95 -4.54
C SER A 8 -8.80 25.27 -6.04
N LYS A 9 -7.90 24.68 -6.87
CA LYS A 9 -7.88 24.82 -8.33
C LYS A 9 -8.30 23.55 -9.08
N SER A 10 -8.70 22.47 -8.39
CA SER A 10 -9.10 21.19 -9.00
C SER A 10 -10.59 21.11 -9.36
N SER A 11 -11.20 22.19 -9.87
CA SER A 11 -12.63 22.23 -10.22
C SER A 11 -13.06 21.34 -11.41
N LYS A 12 -12.21 20.38 -11.83
CA LYS A 12 -12.48 19.41 -12.90
C LYS A 12 -11.90 18.03 -12.62
N GLU A 13 -11.74 17.62 -11.36
CA GLU A 13 -11.46 16.21 -11.07
C GLU A 13 -12.74 15.38 -11.25
N PRO A 14 -12.71 14.28 -12.01
CA PRO A 14 -13.87 13.41 -12.15
C PRO A 14 -14.16 12.74 -10.80
N VAL A 15 -15.15 13.27 -10.09
CA VAL A 15 -15.76 12.63 -8.92
C VAL A 15 -16.52 11.41 -9.44
N LEU A 16 -15.96 10.22 -9.26
CA LEU A 16 -16.45 8.98 -9.87
C LEU A 16 -17.59 8.30 -9.09
N ALA A 17 -17.95 8.82 -7.92
CA ALA A 17 -19.11 8.38 -7.16
C ALA A 17 -19.89 9.59 -6.64
N ASP A 18 -21.14 9.72 -7.06
CA ASP A 18 -22.10 10.62 -6.42
C ASP A 18 -22.39 10.09 -5.01
N ASN A 19 -21.59 10.58 -4.06
CA ASN A 19 -21.51 10.11 -2.69
C ASN A 19 -21.86 11.25 -1.73
N SER A 20 -22.82 12.10 -2.15
CA SER A 20 -23.25 13.33 -1.46
C SER A 20 -23.68 13.15 0.01
N ASN A 21 -23.91 11.91 0.46
CA ASN A 21 -24.23 11.54 1.84
C ASN A 21 -23.16 10.71 2.57
N SER A 22 -21.99 10.49 1.99
CA SER A 22 -20.92 9.71 2.63
C SER A 22 -19.85 10.61 3.27
N ASN A 23 -19.36 10.23 4.45
CA ASN A 23 -18.26 10.92 5.14
C ASN A 23 -16.88 10.67 4.46
N VAL A 24 -16.85 10.18 3.22
CA VAL A 24 -15.63 9.77 2.53
C VAL A 24 -15.72 10.04 1.03
N HIS A 25 -14.75 10.75 0.47
CA HIS A 25 -14.60 11.00 -0.95
C HIS A 25 -13.56 10.08 -1.58
N LEU A 26 -13.89 9.50 -2.74
CA LEU A 26 -12.93 8.83 -3.62
C LEU A 26 -12.60 9.76 -4.79
N PHE A 27 -11.33 10.07 -4.97
CA PHE A 27 -10.82 10.77 -6.15
C PHE A 27 -9.63 10.00 -6.73
N PHE A 28 -9.41 10.12 -8.03
CA PHE A 28 -8.34 9.37 -8.69
C PHE A 28 -7.03 10.16 -8.66
N ASP A 29 -5.94 9.54 -8.23
CA ASP A 29 -4.62 10.16 -8.26
C ASP A 29 -3.88 9.81 -9.55
N ILE A 30 -3.89 10.76 -10.50
CA ILE A 30 -3.13 10.65 -11.76
C ILE A 30 -1.63 10.93 -11.59
N TYR A 31 -1.22 11.52 -10.46
CA TYR A 31 0.15 11.99 -10.21
C TYR A 31 1.01 10.99 -9.46
N THR A 32 0.58 9.74 -9.44
CA THR A 32 1.35 8.66 -8.84
C THR A 32 1.68 7.60 -9.87
N PRO A 33 2.82 6.90 -9.70
CA PRO A 33 3.28 5.92 -10.68
C PRO A 33 2.31 4.74 -10.85
N ARG A 34 1.41 4.55 -9.89
CA ARG A 34 0.39 3.51 -9.93
C ARG A 34 -0.97 4.12 -9.79
N SER A 35 -1.88 3.71 -10.66
CA SER A 35 -3.28 4.10 -10.60
C SER A 35 -3.91 3.66 -9.31
N HIS A 36 -4.38 4.65 -8.57
CA HIS A 36 -5.16 4.39 -7.38
C HIS A 36 -6.15 5.52 -7.17
N PHE A 37 -7.20 5.16 -6.46
CA PHE A 37 -8.08 6.14 -5.85
C PHE A 37 -7.53 6.51 -4.49
N ILE A 38 -7.59 7.78 -4.15
CA ILE A 38 -7.41 8.25 -2.79
C ILE A 38 -8.80 8.37 -2.18
N CYS A 39 -8.96 7.70 -1.05
CA CYS A 39 -10.12 7.71 -0.21
C CYS A 39 -9.80 8.61 1.00
N SER A 40 -10.55 9.70 1.20
CA SER A 40 -10.27 10.69 2.26
C SER A 40 -11.54 11.37 2.77
N HIS A 41 -11.48 11.98 3.95
CA HIS A 41 -12.61 12.70 4.52
C HIS A 41 -12.94 14.00 3.73
N PRO A 42 -14.23 14.28 3.44
CA PRO A 42 -14.66 15.38 2.55
C PRO A 42 -14.30 16.77 3.06
N THR A 43 -14.29 16.96 4.39
CA THR A 43 -14.07 18.28 4.98
C THR A 43 -12.61 18.71 5.01
N GLY A 44 -11.67 17.87 4.54
CA GLY A 44 -10.24 18.16 4.54
C GLY A 44 -9.67 18.52 5.92
N ARG A 45 -10.39 18.17 7.00
CA ARG A 45 -9.97 18.46 8.37
C ARG A 45 -8.65 17.76 8.62
N GLU A 46 -7.68 18.55 9.10
CA GLU A 46 -6.42 18.05 9.64
C GLU A 46 -6.71 17.11 10.80
N ARG A 47 -6.79 15.83 10.49
CA ARG A 47 -6.95 14.73 11.44
C ARG A 47 -5.89 13.71 11.13
N GLN A 48 -5.08 13.44 12.16
CA GLN A 48 -3.97 12.52 12.02
C GLN A 48 -4.41 11.06 11.87
N GLU A 49 -5.55 10.74 12.46
CA GLU A 49 -6.10 9.40 12.51
C GLU A 49 -7.53 9.39 11.95
N ALA A 50 -7.91 8.28 11.32
CA ALA A 50 -9.30 8.03 10.97
C ALA A 50 -10.12 7.73 12.22
N SER A 51 -11.35 8.23 12.25
CA SER A 51 -12.34 7.74 13.19
C SER A 51 -12.82 6.34 12.81
N ASP A 52 -13.44 5.62 13.76
CA ASP A 52 -14.06 4.33 13.47
C ASP A 52 -15.09 4.41 12.35
N ASP A 53 -15.83 5.52 12.27
CA ASP A 53 -16.81 5.77 11.22
C ASP A 53 -16.15 5.92 9.84
N ASP A 54 -14.99 6.59 9.76
CA ASP A 54 -14.24 6.74 8.51
C ASP A 54 -13.80 5.39 7.97
N ILE A 55 -13.28 4.53 8.87
CA ILE A 55 -12.84 3.17 8.52
C ILE A 55 -14.02 2.30 8.11
N ASN A 56 -15.09 2.28 8.91
CA ASN A 56 -16.28 1.48 8.60
C ASN A 56 -16.91 1.91 7.27
N THR A 57 -16.99 3.22 7.03
CA THR A 57 -17.48 3.77 5.76
C THR A 57 -16.56 3.35 4.61
N THR A 58 -15.25 3.47 4.76
CA THR A 58 -14.27 3.09 3.74
C THR A 58 -14.35 1.62 3.38
N LEU A 59 -14.34 0.74 4.39
CA LEU A 59 -14.43 -0.71 4.20
C LEU A 59 -15.77 -1.13 3.59
N ALA A 60 -16.86 -0.39 3.83
CA ALA A 60 -18.16 -0.64 3.19
C ALA A 60 -18.24 -0.10 1.75
N LEU A 61 -17.57 1.01 1.46
CA LEU A 61 -17.58 1.67 0.15
C LEU A 61 -16.74 0.91 -0.88
N ILE A 62 -15.57 0.39 -0.51
CA ILE A 62 -14.64 -0.23 -1.46
C ILE A 62 -15.28 -1.43 -2.20
N PRO A 63 -15.91 -2.41 -1.54
CA PRO A 63 -16.56 -3.52 -2.25
C PRO A 63 -17.73 -3.07 -3.15
N GLN A 64 -18.41 -1.99 -2.79
CA GLN A 64 -19.46 -1.40 -3.65
C GLN A 64 -18.85 -0.73 -4.87
N PHE A 65 -17.75 -0.01 -4.69
CA PHE A 65 -16.99 0.61 -5.77
C PHE A 65 -16.48 -0.44 -6.75
N LEU A 66 -15.80 -1.49 -6.27
CA LEU A 66 -15.27 -2.57 -7.10
C LEU A 66 -16.38 -3.30 -7.88
N ARG A 67 -17.54 -3.56 -7.25
CA ARG A 67 -18.70 -4.15 -7.96
C ARG A 67 -19.28 -3.27 -9.06
N LYS A 68 -19.28 -1.95 -8.88
CA LYS A 68 -19.74 -0.99 -9.88
C LYS A 68 -18.73 -0.78 -11.01
N LYS A 69 -17.47 -1.15 -10.76
CA LYS A 69 -16.33 -0.91 -11.63
C LYS A 69 -15.51 -2.19 -11.87
N PRO A 70 -16.14 -3.27 -12.38
CA PRO A 70 -15.44 -4.53 -12.66
C PRO A 70 -14.34 -4.38 -13.71
N GLU A 71 -14.34 -3.31 -14.50
CA GLU A 71 -13.27 -2.98 -15.44
C GLU A 71 -11.95 -2.60 -14.74
N TYR A 72 -11.99 -2.15 -13.48
CA TYR A 72 -10.81 -1.68 -12.76
C TYR A 72 -10.06 -2.79 -12.00
N ASP A 73 -10.68 -3.95 -11.77
CA ASP A 73 -9.99 -5.17 -11.34
C ASP A 73 -10.89 -6.42 -11.44
N GLU A 74 -10.29 -7.62 -11.31
CA GLU A 74 -10.96 -8.92 -11.18
C GLU A 74 -11.67 -9.11 -9.81
N GLY A 75 -12.10 -8.01 -9.17
CA GLY A 75 -12.82 -8.03 -7.89
C GLY A 75 -11.96 -7.90 -6.63
N GLU A 76 -10.67 -7.57 -6.78
CA GLU A 76 -9.72 -7.34 -5.68
C GLU A 76 -9.22 -5.90 -5.66
N ALA A 77 -8.71 -5.46 -4.51
CA ALA A 77 -7.98 -4.22 -4.37
C ALA A 77 -7.08 -4.24 -3.13
N ILE A 78 -6.13 -3.31 -3.08
CA ILE A 78 -5.30 -3.07 -1.90
C ILE A 78 -5.74 -1.74 -1.30
N LEU A 79 -6.07 -1.76 -0.02
CA LEU A 79 -6.23 -0.55 0.79
C LEU A 79 -4.95 -0.30 1.58
N SER A 80 -4.39 0.89 1.46
CA SER A 80 -3.08 1.21 2.06
C SER A 80 -3.12 2.45 2.95
N PHE A 81 -2.49 2.37 4.12
CA PHE A 81 -2.37 3.45 5.11
C PHE A 81 -0.92 3.85 5.31
N HIS A 82 -0.61 5.13 5.17
CA HIS A 82 0.71 5.69 5.48
C HIS A 82 0.95 5.81 6.99
N MET A 83 2.10 5.33 7.47
CA MET A 83 2.53 5.46 8.87
C MET A 83 3.95 6.04 8.97
N GLY A 84 4.30 6.58 10.14
CA GLY A 84 5.67 7.01 10.48
C GLY A 84 6.13 8.26 9.76
N CYS A 85 7.40 8.34 9.35
CA CYS A 85 7.88 9.53 8.64
C CYS A 85 7.22 9.74 7.26
N TRP A 86 6.58 8.70 6.70
CA TRP A 86 5.79 8.82 5.47
C TRP A 86 4.47 9.56 5.72
N TYR A 87 4.08 9.72 6.98
CA TYR A 87 3.01 10.61 7.43
C TYR A 87 3.40 12.10 7.33
N GLN A 88 4.69 12.45 7.50
CA GLN A 88 5.15 13.83 7.70
C GLN A 88 5.29 14.64 6.41
N GLY A 89 4.90 14.08 5.27
CA GLY A 89 5.06 14.68 3.96
C GLY A 89 4.10 15.83 3.69
N HIS A 90 2.82 15.55 3.41
CA HIS A 90 2.05 16.51 2.61
C HIS A 90 0.55 16.65 2.84
N ARG A 91 -0.09 15.91 3.75
CA ARG A 91 -1.50 16.13 4.14
C ARG A 91 -1.69 15.59 5.55
N ASN A 92 -1.91 16.46 6.54
CA ASN A 92 -2.29 16.09 7.92
C ASN A 92 -3.68 15.42 7.99
N ASN A 93 -4.13 14.82 6.89
CA ASN A 93 -5.44 14.25 6.71
C ASN A 93 -5.25 12.76 6.49
N TRP A 94 -5.93 11.97 7.31
CA TRP A 94 -6.13 10.57 7.02
C TRP A 94 -6.60 10.40 5.57
N HIS A 95 -5.92 9.51 4.87
CA HIS A 95 -6.31 9.04 3.55
C HIS A 95 -5.80 7.62 3.38
N CYS A 96 -6.44 6.89 2.50
CA CYS A 96 -6.00 5.57 2.11
C CYS A 96 -6.06 5.41 0.59
N HIS A 97 -5.18 4.56 0.09
CA HIS A 97 -5.03 4.34 -1.34
C HIS A 97 -5.72 3.04 -1.72
N LEU A 98 -6.58 3.10 -2.73
CA LEU A 98 -7.24 1.95 -3.34
C LEU A 98 -6.62 1.71 -4.71
N TYR A 99 -5.73 0.72 -4.80
CA TYR A 99 -5.05 0.39 -6.05
C TYR A 99 -5.96 -0.36 -7.00
N VAL A 100 -5.88 -0.01 -8.28
CA VAL A 100 -6.62 -0.63 -9.39
C VAL A 100 -5.71 -0.81 -10.62
N ARG A 101 -6.13 -1.61 -11.62
CA ARG A 101 -5.38 -1.75 -12.88
C ARG A 101 -5.42 -0.44 -13.69
N PHE A 102 -4.26 -0.02 -14.21
CA PHE A 102 -4.12 1.25 -14.93
C PHE A 102 -4.67 1.22 -16.34
N GLU A 103 -4.38 0.17 -17.12
CA GLU A 103 -4.73 0.18 -18.54
C GLU A 103 -6.24 0.34 -18.78
N PRO A 104 -7.12 -0.35 -18.04
CA PRO A 104 -8.56 -0.15 -18.18
C PRO A 104 -8.99 1.28 -17.84
N TYR A 105 -8.41 1.88 -16.79
CA TYR A 105 -8.67 3.27 -16.45
C TYR A 105 -8.21 4.21 -17.56
N CYS A 106 -6.99 4.09 -18.08
CA CYS A 106 -6.52 4.97 -19.15
C CYS A 106 -7.30 4.84 -20.44
N ASN A 107 -7.87 3.68 -20.74
CA ASN A 107 -8.71 3.49 -21.92
C ASN A 107 -10.09 4.12 -21.75
N GLU A 108 -10.71 3.98 -20.57
CA GLU A 108 -12.02 4.59 -20.29
C GLU A 108 -11.91 6.11 -20.00
N ALA A 109 -10.90 6.48 -19.22
CA ALA A 109 -10.55 7.85 -18.91
C ALA A 109 -9.98 8.56 -20.14
N GLY A 110 -9.18 7.94 -21.00
CA GLY A 110 -8.69 8.55 -22.24
C GLY A 110 -9.81 9.00 -23.20
N ALA A 111 -11.01 8.42 -23.09
CA ALA A 111 -12.19 8.89 -23.81
C ALA A 111 -12.88 10.10 -23.14
N LYS A 112 -12.55 10.42 -21.88
CA LYS A 112 -13.19 11.44 -21.03
C LYS A 112 -12.22 12.45 -20.38
N VAL A 113 -10.92 12.23 -20.46
CA VAL A 113 -9.82 12.95 -19.81
C VAL A 113 -8.87 13.44 -20.90
N ASP A 114 -8.40 14.68 -20.75
CA ASP A 114 -7.50 15.30 -21.72
C ASP A 114 -6.24 14.42 -21.92
N PRO A 115 -5.90 14.07 -23.19
CA PRO A 115 -4.70 13.28 -23.52
C PRO A 115 -3.41 13.79 -22.89
N LYS A 116 -3.31 15.09 -22.63
CA LYS A 116 -2.18 15.69 -21.93
C LYS A 116 -1.94 15.06 -20.55
N TYR A 117 -2.99 14.81 -19.76
CA TYR A 117 -2.85 14.20 -18.43
C TYR A 117 -2.43 12.73 -18.50
N VAL A 118 -2.88 12.01 -19.52
CA VAL A 118 -2.46 10.62 -19.78
C VAL A 118 -0.96 10.57 -20.09
N GLN A 119 -0.47 11.51 -20.91
CA GLN A 119 0.95 11.62 -21.21
C GLN A 119 1.77 12.01 -19.97
N GLU A 120 1.33 12.99 -19.17
CA GLU A 120 2.01 13.40 -17.93
C GLU A 120 2.12 12.24 -16.93
N ALA A 121 1.05 11.46 -16.75
CA ALA A 121 1.06 10.26 -15.90
C ALA A 121 2.04 9.19 -16.43
N THR A 122 2.08 9.00 -17.75
CA THR A 122 3.00 8.05 -18.41
C THR A 122 4.46 8.45 -18.22
N ASP A 123 4.79 9.73 -18.44
CA ASP A 123 6.15 10.26 -18.23
C ASP A 123 6.59 10.14 -16.76
N LEU A 124 5.65 10.37 -15.83
CA LEU A 124 5.93 10.24 -14.40
C LEU A 124 6.23 8.78 -14.01
N ARG A 125 5.55 7.81 -14.62
CA ARG A 125 5.82 6.38 -14.42
C ARG A 125 7.24 6.01 -14.82
N GLU A 126 7.67 6.40 -16.01
CA GLU A 126 9.02 6.09 -16.50
C GLU A 126 10.11 6.77 -15.65
N LYS A 127 9.90 8.03 -15.26
CA LYS A 127 10.79 8.73 -14.31
C LYS A 127 10.88 8.00 -12.98
N THR A 128 9.75 7.50 -12.48
CA THR A 128 9.69 6.82 -11.18
C THR A 128 10.34 5.44 -11.25
N LYS A 129 10.15 4.70 -12.34
CA LYS A 129 10.86 3.45 -12.61
C LYS A 129 12.38 3.63 -12.55
N THR A 130 12.89 4.66 -13.21
CA THR A 130 14.33 5.00 -13.16
C THR A 130 14.79 5.32 -11.73
N LYS A 131 13.99 6.09 -10.99
CA LYS A 131 14.26 6.41 -9.58
C LYS A 131 14.31 5.14 -8.71
N TYR A 132 13.41 4.18 -8.93
CA TYR A 132 13.37 2.94 -8.15
C TYR A 132 14.51 1.98 -8.50
N GLN A 133 14.92 1.90 -9.75
CA GLN A 133 16.12 1.14 -10.15
C GLN A 133 17.38 1.70 -9.47
N LYS A 134 17.51 3.04 -9.45
CA LYS A 134 18.58 3.69 -8.70
C LYS A 134 18.51 3.34 -7.20
N TYR A 135 17.33 3.49 -6.60
CA TYR A 135 17.11 3.18 -5.18
C TYR A 135 17.47 1.72 -4.85
N GLN A 136 17.06 0.77 -5.69
CA GLN A 136 17.41 -0.65 -5.56
C GLN A 136 18.93 -0.84 -5.58
N GLY A 137 19.64 -0.23 -6.53
CA GLY A 137 21.10 -0.25 -6.60
C GLY A 137 21.76 0.33 -5.36
N ASP A 138 21.35 1.54 -4.94
CA ASP A 138 21.86 2.21 -3.75
C ASP A 138 21.68 1.32 -2.49
N CYS A 139 20.53 0.65 -2.35
CA CYS A 139 20.28 -0.27 -1.24
C CYS A 139 21.20 -1.49 -1.25
N ILE A 140 21.46 -2.07 -2.42
CA ILE A 140 22.36 -3.23 -2.57
C ILE A 140 23.79 -2.83 -2.19
N ASP A 141 24.27 -1.68 -2.68
CA ASP A 141 25.61 -1.16 -2.41
C ASP A 141 25.82 -0.81 -0.93
N ASN A 142 24.73 -0.45 -0.24
CA ASN A 142 24.76 -0.10 1.18
C ASN A 142 24.48 -1.27 2.12
N ALA A 143 23.93 -2.39 1.65
CA ALA A 143 23.46 -3.48 2.49
C ALA A 143 24.51 -4.00 3.49
N GLY A 144 25.78 -4.10 3.08
CA GLY A 144 26.88 -4.53 3.95
C GLY A 144 27.27 -3.52 5.04
N LYS A 145 26.79 -2.27 4.95
CA LYS A 145 27.07 -1.17 5.89
C LYS A 145 25.92 -0.93 6.86
N LEU A 146 24.75 -1.52 6.60
CA LEU A 146 23.54 -1.29 7.40
C LEU A 146 23.63 -2.06 8.72
N GLN A 147 23.34 -1.37 9.83
CA GLN A 147 23.28 -1.98 11.15
C GLN A 147 22.03 -2.87 11.26
N ASN A 148 22.21 -4.09 11.76
CA ASN A 148 21.10 -5.00 12.01
C ASN A 148 20.25 -4.52 13.18
N ILE A 149 18.93 -4.60 12.99
CA ILE A 149 17.92 -4.36 14.00
C ILE A 149 17.27 -5.69 14.31
N LYS A 150 17.39 -6.16 15.55
CA LYS A 150 16.73 -7.40 15.98
C LYS A 150 15.25 -7.10 16.25
N VAL A 151 14.38 -7.56 15.38
CA VAL A 151 12.92 -7.54 15.59
C VAL A 151 12.44 -8.97 15.79
N ASP A 152 11.81 -9.24 16.93
CA ASP A 152 11.15 -10.51 17.18
C ASP A 152 9.70 -10.43 16.67
N LEU A 153 9.49 -10.79 15.39
CA LEU A 153 8.15 -10.79 14.79
C LEU A 153 7.18 -11.75 15.49
N LEU A 154 7.67 -12.81 16.15
CA LEU A 154 6.80 -13.76 16.84
C LEU A 154 6.05 -13.10 17.99
N GLN A 155 6.68 -12.13 18.65
CA GLN A 155 6.00 -11.34 19.66
C GLN A 155 4.87 -10.51 19.06
N LEU A 156 4.99 -10.10 17.80
CA LEU A 156 4.02 -9.25 17.10
C LEU A 156 2.86 -10.02 16.46
N GLU A 157 2.96 -11.35 16.36
CA GLU A 157 1.86 -12.18 15.90
C GLU A 157 0.67 -12.13 16.88
N SER A 158 -0.53 -12.44 16.38
CA SER A 158 -1.72 -12.64 17.20
C SER A 158 -2.21 -14.08 17.07
N THR A 159 -3.30 -14.39 17.77
CA THR A 159 -4.04 -15.67 17.59
C THR A 159 -4.63 -15.80 16.19
N GLU A 160 -4.92 -14.67 15.52
CA GLU A 160 -5.57 -14.64 14.20
C GLU A 160 -4.58 -14.40 13.04
N PHE A 161 -3.44 -13.74 13.31
CA PHE A 161 -2.52 -13.30 12.27
C PHE A 161 -1.08 -13.70 12.55
N GLY A 162 -0.40 -14.14 11.50
CA GLY A 162 1.04 -14.40 11.46
C GLY A 162 1.77 -13.40 10.56
N LEU A 163 3.08 -13.27 10.76
CA LEU A 163 3.92 -12.37 9.96
C LEU A 163 5.01 -13.15 9.24
N ARG A 164 5.26 -12.83 7.97
CA ARG A 164 6.28 -13.51 7.15
C ARG A 164 7.09 -12.51 6.33
N PHE A 165 8.41 -12.62 6.37
CA PHE A 165 9.29 -11.82 5.53
C PHE A 165 9.23 -12.30 4.07
N MET A 166 8.94 -11.39 3.15
CA MET A 166 8.99 -11.65 1.71
C MET A 166 10.43 -11.55 1.17
N VAL A 167 10.91 -12.61 0.52
CA VAL A 167 12.30 -12.66 0.04
C VAL A 167 12.57 -11.84 -1.22
N ARG A 168 11.55 -11.27 -1.87
CA ARG A 168 11.68 -10.60 -3.19
C ARG A 168 11.48 -9.10 -3.17
N GLU A 169 10.86 -8.62 -2.10
CA GLU A 169 10.36 -7.28 -1.97
C GLU A 169 10.50 -6.88 -0.51
N PRO A 170 10.67 -5.58 -0.20
CA PRO A 170 10.79 -5.12 1.18
C PRO A 170 9.41 -5.07 1.86
N ARG A 171 8.87 -6.27 2.09
CA ARG A 171 7.53 -6.51 2.62
C ARG A 171 7.51 -7.56 3.70
N ILE A 172 6.65 -7.32 4.68
CA ILE A 172 6.24 -8.32 5.67
C ILE A 172 4.80 -8.69 5.35
N ALA A 173 4.60 -9.90 4.83
CA ALA A 173 3.28 -10.45 4.58
C ALA A 173 2.53 -10.70 5.90
N ILE A 174 1.24 -10.39 5.89
CA ILE A 174 0.32 -10.67 6.99
C ILE A 174 -0.55 -11.83 6.55
N CYS A 175 -0.44 -12.90 7.30
CA CYS A 175 -1.03 -14.19 7.01
C CYS A 175 -2.19 -14.43 7.97
N SER A 176 -3.36 -14.82 7.48
CA SER A 176 -4.41 -15.30 8.37
C SER A 176 -4.07 -16.71 8.87
N LYS A 177 -4.22 -16.91 10.17
CA LYS A 177 -4.14 -18.24 10.83
C LYS A 177 -5.50 -18.94 10.83
N GLN A 178 -6.55 -18.24 10.41
CA GLN A 178 -7.92 -18.74 10.33
C GLN A 178 -8.35 -18.76 8.87
N HIS A 179 -9.25 -19.68 8.50
CA HIS A 179 -9.82 -19.73 7.15
C HIS A 179 -10.69 -18.51 6.80
N SER A 180 -11.02 -17.68 7.80
CA SER A 180 -11.73 -16.43 7.58
C SER A 180 -11.27 -15.34 8.56
N THR A 181 -10.98 -14.12 8.08
CA THR A 181 -10.88 -12.91 8.91
C THR A 181 -11.78 -11.81 8.37
N THR A 182 -11.97 -10.71 9.10
CA THR A 182 -12.67 -9.52 8.57
C THR A 182 -11.67 -8.41 8.23
N PRO A 183 -11.94 -7.47 7.28
CA PRO A 183 -11.01 -6.38 7.00
C PRO A 183 -10.88 -5.48 8.23
N ARG A 184 -11.94 -5.42 9.06
CA ARG A 184 -11.94 -4.71 10.33
C ARG A 184 -11.00 -5.37 11.34
N ALA A 185 -11.02 -6.70 11.48
CA ALA A 185 -10.09 -7.41 12.34
C ALA A 185 -8.64 -7.20 11.89
N LEU A 186 -8.37 -7.29 10.58
CA LEU A 186 -7.06 -7.01 10.01
C LEU A 186 -6.63 -5.55 10.21
N TYR A 187 -7.52 -4.58 10.00
CA TYR A 187 -7.26 -3.17 10.27
C TYR A 187 -6.91 -2.94 11.74
N ASN A 188 -7.71 -3.47 12.67
CA ASN A 188 -7.45 -3.35 14.10
C ASN A 188 -6.08 -3.97 14.46
N TYR A 189 -5.74 -5.13 13.89
CA TYR A 189 -4.44 -5.75 14.07
C TYR A 189 -3.29 -4.86 13.55
N LEU A 190 -3.43 -4.32 12.34
CA LEU A 190 -2.47 -3.40 11.73
C LEU A 190 -2.22 -2.14 12.59
N MET A 191 -3.28 -1.54 13.13
CA MET A 191 -3.20 -0.36 14.00
C MET A 191 -2.55 -0.66 15.35
N GLN A 192 -2.66 -1.89 15.85
CA GLN A 192 -1.94 -2.33 17.06
C GLN A 192 -0.49 -2.70 16.75
N LEU A 193 -0.22 -3.22 15.55
CA LEU A 193 1.09 -3.68 15.14
C LEU A 193 2.10 -2.53 15.07
N TYR A 194 1.71 -1.40 14.48
CA TYR A 194 2.62 -0.28 14.26
C TYR A 194 3.18 0.36 15.56
N PRO A 195 2.38 0.70 16.59
CA PRO A 195 2.91 1.16 17.88
C PRO A 195 3.85 0.15 18.56
N ARG A 196 3.61 -1.15 18.36
CA ARG A 196 4.47 -2.21 18.90
C ARG A 196 5.80 -2.27 18.16
N MET A 197 5.79 -2.09 16.84
CA MET A 197 7.02 -1.96 16.04
C MET A 197 7.83 -0.74 16.49
N ILE A 198 7.18 0.40 16.79
CA ILE A 198 7.85 1.57 17.39
C ILE A 198 8.46 1.25 18.75
N THR A 199 7.69 0.59 19.63
CA THR A 199 8.16 0.26 20.99
C THR A 199 9.39 -0.64 20.97
N ILE A 200 9.43 -1.60 20.04
CA ILE A 200 10.58 -2.51 19.91
C ILE A 200 11.85 -1.75 19.50
N HIS A 201 11.74 -0.59 18.84
CA HIS A 201 12.92 0.10 18.35
C HIS A 201 12.71 1.61 18.12
N LYS A 202 13.40 2.43 18.93
CA LYS A 202 13.24 3.90 18.98
C LYS A 202 13.42 4.62 17.64
N ASP A 203 14.22 4.06 16.74
CA ASP A 203 14.42 4.65 15.40
C ASP A 203 13.25 4.38 14.44
N PHE A 204 12.26 3.53 14.79
CA PHE A 204 11.09 3.31 13.95
C PHE A 204 10.23 4.55 13.75
N ASN A 205 10.32 5.56 14.63
CA ASN A 205 9.69 6.85 14.39
C ASN A 205 10.23 7.55 13.13
N SER A 206 11.47 7.23 12.72
CA SER A 206 12.07 7.68 11.46
C SER A 206 11.78 6.74 10.29
N LEU A 207 11.20 5.56 10.55
CA LEU A 207 10.84 4.58 9.53
C LEU A 207 9.37 4.77 9.17
N GLY A 208 9.11 5.18 7.94
CA GLY A 208 7.76 5.18 7.40
C GLY A 208 7.45 3.88 6.70
N CYS A 209 6.17 3.49 6.73
CA CYS A 209 5.70 2.30 6.06
C CYS A 209 4.29 2.49 5.53
N HIS A 210 3.87 1.59 4.65
CA HIS A 210 2.45 1.38 4.41
C HIS A 210 1.98 0.13 5.12
N LEU A 211 0.81 0.24 5.73
CA LEU A 211 0.04 -0.90 6.17
C LEU A 211 -1.01 -1.18 5.09
N CYS A 212 -0.89 -2.31 4.42
CA CYS A 212 -1.72 -2.67 3.28
C CYS A 212 -2.62 -3.86 3.64
N LEU A 213 -3.89 -3.77 3.28
CA LEU A 213 -4.87 -4.84 3.44
C LEU A 213 -5.53 -5.17 2.10
N PHE A 214 -5.77 -6.45 1.84
CA PHE A 214 -6.52 -6.89 0.66
C PHE A 214 -8.03 -6.77 0.93
N VAL A 215 -8.74 -6.19 -0.04
CA VAL A 215 -10.20 -6.05 -0.02
C VAL A 215 -10.75 -6.68 -1.29
N SER A 216 -11.83 -7.46 -1.18
CA SER A 216 -12.50 -8.08 -2.32
C SER A 216 -14.02 -7.88 -2.27
N THR A 217 -14.68 -8.14 -3.40
CA THR A 217 -16.14 -8.02 -3.56
C THR A 217 -16.94 -9.18 -2.95
N GLU A 218 -16.35 -10.37 -2.81
CA GLU A 218 -17.06 -11.63 -2.48
C GLU A 218 -17.03 -12.03 -1.01
N SER A 219 -16.65 -11.09 -0.13
CA SER A 219 -16.32 -11.30 1.28
C SER A 219 -14.86 -11.69 1.52
N VAL A 220 -14.49 -11.34 2.73
CA VAL A 220 -13.17 -11.22 3.27
C VAL A 220 -12.43 -12.56 3.22
N THR A 221 -11.13 -12.53 2.96
CA THR A 221 -10.17 -13.64 3.18
C THR A 221 -10.26 -14.87 2.28
N SER A 222 -10.40 -14.66 0.98
CA SER A 222 -9.73 -15.58 0.04
C SER A 222 -8.94 -14.78 -0.98
N ALA A 223 -8.06 -13.88 -0.48
CA ALA A 223 -7.09 -13.25 -1.36
C ALA A 223 -6.12 -14.34 -1.84
N ARG A 224 -6.30 -14.77 -3.08
CA ARG A 224 -5.32 -15.54 -3.86
C ARG A 224 -4.09 -14.66 -4.08
N SER A 225 -3.34 -14.33 -3.02
CA SER A 225 -2.15 -13.47 -3.13
C SER A 225 -1.02 -14.13 -3.94
N ALA A 226 -1.12 -15.43 -4.22
CA ALA A 226 -0.17 -16.16 -5.05
C ALA A 226 -0.02 -15.53 -6.45
N THR A 227 -1.09 -14.98 -7.05
CA THR A 227 -1.03 -14.44 -8.43
C THR A 227 -0.35 -13.07 -8.53
N LEU A 228 -0.46 -12.20 -7.53
CA LEU A 228 0.23 -10.90 -7.53
C LEU A 228 1.72 -11.02 -7.13
N PHE A 229 2.13 -12.11 -6.46
CA PHE A 229 3.50 -12.30 -5.94
C PHE A 229 4.21 -13.53 -6.51
N ASN A 230 3.70 -14.10 -7.61
CA ASN A 230 4.21 -15.33 -8.20
C ASN A 230 5.69 -15.19 -8.61
N SER A 231 6.59 -15.58 -7.73
CA SER A 231 7.29 -16.84 -7.95
C SER A 231 7.92 -17.36 -6.65
N GLY A 232 7.46 -18.52 -6.20
CA GLY A 232 8.17 -19.33 -5.21
C GLY A 232 7.36 -19.60 -3.94
N ASN A 233 6.71 -20.77 -3.93
CA ASN A 233 6.39 -21.59 -2.75
C ASN A 233 5.85 -20.83 -1.52
N VAL A 234 4.72 -20.13 -1.66
CA VAL A 234 3.86 -19.81 -0.50
C VAL A 234 2.83 -20.94 -0.39
N THR A 235 3.20 -22.00 0.32
CA THR A 235 2.31 -23.09 0.69
C THR A 235 1.41 -22.66 1.86
N ASP A 236 0.09 -22.85 1.71
CA ASP A 236 -0.94 -22.96 2.76
C ASP A 236 -1.23 -21.77 3.70
N VAL A 237 -0.93 -20.52 3.33
CA VAL A 237 -1.36 -19.38 4.16
C VAL A 237 -1.99 -18.25 3.34
N ASP A 238 -3.24 -17.94 3.66
CA ASP A 238 -4.01 -16.83 3.09
C ASP A 238 -3.34 -15.52 3.50
N THR A 239 -2.53 -14.95 2.61
CA THR A 239 -1.98 -13.62 2.83
C THR A 239 -3.10 -12.61 2.67
N VAL A 240 -3.41 -11.89 3.74
CA VAL A 240 -4.55 -10.97 3.83
C VAL A 240 -4.12 -9.50 3.79
N GLY A 241 -2.82 -9.24 3.90
CA GLY A 241 -2.24 -7.91 3.80
C GLY A 241 -0.71 -7.95 3.82
N TYR A 242 -0.08 -6.78 3.88
CA TYR A 242 1.36 -6.67 4.05
C TYR A 242 1.77 -5.31 4.63
N ILE A 243 2.97 -5.26 5.22
CA ILE A 243 3.65 -4.03 5.58
C ILE A 243 4.68 -3.74 4.49
N GLN A 244 4.58 -2.60 3.82
CA GLN A 244 5.57 -2.14 2.84
C GLN A 244 6.52 -1.16 3.52
N MET A 245 7.83 -1.38 3.39
CA MET A 245 8.86 -0.52 3.95
C MET A 245 9.86 -0.09 2.88
N GLY A 246 10.75 0.84 3.23
CA GLY A 246 11.98 1.06 2.47
C GLY A 246 12.85 -0.19 2.46
N ALA A 247 13.56 -0.43 1.37
CA ALA A 247 14.44 -1.59 1.21
C ALA A 247 15.61 -1.60 2.22
N GLU A 248 16.21 -0.45 2.52
CA GLU A 248 17.23 -0.37 3.57
C GLU A 248 16.65 -0.73 4.94
N ASP A 249 15.49 -0.18 5.29
CA ASP A 249 14.84 -0.41 6.58
C ASP A 249 14.41 -1.86 6.74
N TYR A 250 13.83 -2.42 5.67
CA TYR A 250 13.50 -3.82 5.58
C TYR A 250 14.72 -4.71 5.78
N TYR A 251 15.83 -4.39 5.10
CA TYR A 251 17.08 -5.14 5.24
C TYR A 251 17.62 -5.09 6.68
N ARG A 252 17.51 -3.96 7.37
CA ARG A 252 17.95 -3.83 8.78
C ARG A 252 17.21 -4.81 9.68
N ILE A 253 15.90 -4.95 9.50
CA ILE A 253 15.02 -5.78 10.36
C ILE A 253 14.91 -7.23 9.91
N LEU A 254 15.36 -7.55 8.69
CA LEU A 254 15.32 -8.89 8.14
C LEU A 254 16.21 -9.85 8.97
N PRO A 255 15.76 -11.09 9.27
CA PRO A 255 16.58 -12.09 9.94
C PRO A 255 17.87 -12.35 9.18
N THR A 256 18.98 -12.51 9.90
CA THR A 256 20.32 -12.63 9.33
C THR A 256 20.42 -13.73 8.29
N GLU A 257 19.76 -14.86 8.53
CA GLU A 257 19.69 -16.03 7.66
C GLU A 257 18.95 -15.76 6.33
N LEU A 258 18.04 -14.79 6.30
CA LEU A 258 17.28 -14.43 5.09
C LEU A 258 17.98 -13.36 4.25
N LYS A 259 18.93 -12.60 4.80
CA LYS A 259 19.61 -11.50 4.10
C LYS A 259 20.28 -11.89 2.79
N PRO A 260 21.09 -12.98 2.71
CA PRO A 260 21.73 -13.36 1.46
C PRO A 260 20.71 -13.72 0.37
N LYS A 261 19.67 -14.46 0.75
CA LYS A 261 18.59 -14.85 -0.15
C LYS A 261 17.82 -13.63 -0.63
N TRP A 262 17.46 -12.72 0.28
CA TRP A 262 16.76 -11.49 -0.08
C TRP A 262 17.60 -10.60 -0.99
N LEU A 263 18.89 -10.38 -0.70
CA LEU A 263 19.75 -9.58 -1.58
C LEU A 263 19.83 -10.17 -2.98
N ASN A 264 19.99 -11.49 -3.10
CA ASN A 264 20.03 -12.15 -4.39
C ASN A 264 18.71 -11.98 -5.17
N GLU A 265 17.57 -12.27 -4.54
CA GLU A 265 16.26 -12.15 -5.20
C GLU A 265 15.91 -10.69 -5.51
N PHE A 266 16.16 -9.78 -4.56
CA PHE A 266 15.92 -8.34 -4.72
C PHE A 266 16.77 -7.75 -5.82
N SER A 267 18.06 -8.11 -5.93
CA SER A 267 18.94 -7.64 -7.01
C SER A 267 18.50 -8.11 -8.39
N ASN A 268 17.92 -9.32 -8.45
CA ASN A 268 17.45 -9.92 -9.71
C ASN A 268 15.99 -9.55 -10.05
N ASN A 269 15.31 -8.82 -9.16
CA ASN A 269 13.92 -8.40 -9.39
C ASN A 269 13.84 -7.26 -10.40
N LYS A 270 13.83 -7.62 -11.69
CA LYS A 270 13.67 -6.68 -12.82
C LYS A 270 12.32 -5.96 -12.84
N GLN A 271 11.35 -6.50 -12.11
CA GLN A 271 9.99 -5.98 -12.00
C GLN A 271 9.77 -5.28 -10.66
N TYR A 272 10.84 -4.96 -9.91
CA TYR A 272 10.69 -4.25 -8.66
C TYR A 272 10.10 -2.87 -8.90
N ILE A 273 8.81 -2.77 -8.60
CA ILE A 273 8.03 -1.54 -8.59
C ILE A 273 7.69 -1.34 -7.12
N VAL A 274 8.11 -0.23 -6.52
CA VAL A 274 7.60 0.09 -5.18
C VAL A 274 6.13 0.40 -5.37
N HIS A 275 5.27 -0.47 -4.84
CA HIS A 275 3.86 -0.14 -4.69
C HIS A 275 3.78 0.76 -3.46
N THR A 276 4.09 2.04 -3.64
CA THR A 276 3.70 3.09 -2.69
C THR A 276 2.22 3.24 -2.81
#